data_AF-A0A9D8KL88-F1
#
_entry.id   AF-A0A9D8KL88-F1
#
_cell.length_a   1.000
_cell.length_b   1.000
_cell.length_c   1.000
_cell.angle_alpha   90.00
_cell.angle_beta   90.00
_cell.angle_gamma   90.00
#
_symmetry.space_group_name_H-M   'P 1'
#
loop_
_entity.id
_entity.type
_entity.pdbx_description
1 polymer ?
#
loop_
_entity_poly.entity_id
_entity_poly.type
_entity_poly.pdbx_seq_one_letter_code
_entity_poly.pdbx_strand_id
1 'polypeptide(L)'
;MNFVARINLKTNTPYRDELIDFCLKGEQQYLAIGWSRIYGEGEVLTYSEFYERLRQEPGRLNTVLNIFKDTHEDNLFWTRDLDGNYWICRAKGEVLTRCDK
;
A
#
# COMPACT_ATOMS: atom_id res chain seq x y z
N MET A 1 25.62 -3.39 -9.90
CA MET A 1 24.81 -4.24 -9.00
C MET A 1 24.36 -3.34 -7.86
N ASN A 2 23.07 -2.98 -7.81
CA ASN A 2 22.57 -2.07 -6.78
C ASN A 2 22.64 -2.79 -5.43
N PHE A 3 23.39 -2.23 -4.48
CA PHE A 3 23.54 -2.80 -3.14
C PHE A 3 22.21 -2.66 -2.39
N VAL A 4 21.51 -3.77 -2.20
CA VAL A 4 20.26 -3.81 -1.42
C VAL A 4 20.60 -4.20 0.02
N ALA A 5 20.60 -3.22 0.92
CA ALA A 5 20.74 -3.48 2.35
C ALA A 5 19.42 -3.99 2.93
N ARG A 6 19.43 -5.18 3.54
CA ARG A 6 18.28 -5.69 4.30
C ARG A 6 18.35 -5.18 5.74
N ILE A 7 17.62 -4.11 6.03
CA ILE A 7 17.51 -3.56 7.38
C ILE A 7 16.33 -4.24 8.07
N ASN A 8 16.63 -5.04 9.09
CA ASN A 8 15.60 -5.65 9.92
C ASN A 8 15.19 -4.64 11.00
N LEU A 9 14.13 -3.86 10.74
CA LEU A 9 13.58 -2.90 11.71
C LEU A 9 12.94 -3.66 12.88
N LYS A 10 13.77 -4.08 13.85
CA LYS A 10 13.25 -4.57 15.14
C LYS A 10 12.39 -3.46 15.74
N THR A 11 11.18 -3.80 16.14
CA THR A 11 10.18 -2.86 16.67
C THR A 11 10.63 -2.08 17.90
N ASN A 12 11.68 -2.54 18.60
CA ASN A 12 12.23 -1.91 19.79
C ASN A 12 13.70 -1.49 19.59
N THR A 13 13.97 -0.63 18.61
CA THR A 13 15.27 0.02 18.44
C THR A 13 15.11 1.52 18.67
N PRO A 14 16.02 2.19 19.40
CA PRO A 14 15.95 3.63 19.60
C PRO A 14 16.15 4.40 18.28
N TYR A 15 16.70 3.74 17.25
CA TYR A 15 16.99 4.35 15.96
C TYR A 15 15.89 4.18 14.90
N ARG A 16 14.67 3.87 15.34
CA ARG A 16 13.59 3.45 14.43
C ARG A 16 13.27 4.54 13.41
N ASP A 17 13.22 5.79 13.85
CA ASP A 17 12.84 6.92 13.00
C ASP A 17 13.93 7.24 11.97
N GLU A 18 15.21 7.21 12.35
CA GLU A 18 16.30 7.45 11.38
C GLU A 18 16.39 6.35 10.32
N LEU A 19 16.12 5.09 10.71
CA LEU A 19 16.09 3.97 9.79
C LEU A 19 14.90 4.05 8.82
N ILE A 20 13.75 4.53 9.29
CA ILE A 20 12.59 4.81 8.42
C ILE A 20 12.94 5.92 7.43
N ASP A 21 13.51 7.03 7.92
CA ASP A 21 13.91 8.15 7.06
C ASP A 21 14.98 7.73 6.05
N PHE A 22 15.92 6.88 6.44
CA PHE A 22 16.92 6.31 5.52
C PHE A 22 16.24 5.54 4.39
N CYS A 23 15.31 4.65 4.72
CA CYS A 23 14.60 3.85 3.72
C CYS A 23 13.68 4.68 2.81
N LEU A 24 13.11 5.78 3.33
CA LEU A 24 12.19 6.64 2.58
C LEU A 24 12.89 7.67 1.67
N LYS A 25 14.20 7.88 1.81
CA LYS A 25 14.99 8.83 0.99
C LYS A 25 15.28 8.34 -0.44
N GLY A 26 14.69 7.23 -0.88
CA GLY A 26 14.78 6.76 -2.26
C GLY A 26 13.94 7.60 -3.23
N GLU A 27 14.31 7.61 -4.52
CA GLU A 27 13.46 8.15 -5.58
C GLU A 27 12.07 7.49 -5.52
N GLN A 28 11.01 8.31 -5.57
CA GLN A 28 9.62 7.97 -5.26
C GLN A 28 9.20 6.54 -5.64
N GLN A 29 8.65 5.81 -4.68
CA GLN A 29 8.16 4.43 -4.87
C GLN A 29 6.65 4.39 -4.76
N TYR A 30 6.00 3.95 -5.83
CA TYR A 30 4.55 3.79 -5.91
C TYR A 30 4.20 2.32 -5.75
N LEU A 31 3.29 2.01 -4.82
CA LEU A 31 2.70 0.68 -4.69
C LEU A 31 1.34 0.68 -5.42
N ALA A 32 1.23 -0.10 -6.49
CA ALA A 32 -0.03 -0.36 -7.16
C ALA A 32 -0.52 -1.77 -6.79
N ILE A 33 -1.76 -1.88 -6.32
CA ILE A 33 -2.44 -3.16 -6.12
C ILE A 33 -3.61 -3.22 -7.10
N GLY A 34 -3.55 -4.12 -8.07
CA GLY A 34 -4.63 -4.32 -9.04
C GLY A 34 -5.72 -5.24 -8.48
N TRP A 35 -6.99 -4.88 -8.69
CA TRP A 35 -8.14 -5.75 -8.44
C TRP A 35 -9.21 -5.49 -9.51
N SER A 36 -9.76 -6.55 -10.11
CA SER A 36 -10.39 -6.44 -11.44
C SER A 36 -11.84 -6.93 -11.53
N ARG A 37 -12.62 -6.95 -10.44
CA ARG A 37 -13.96 -7.59 -10.47
C ARG A 37 -15.17 -6.70 -10.15
N ILE A 38 -15.00 -5.47 -9.66
CA ILE A 38 -16.13 -4.61 -9.21
C ILE A 38 -16.16 -3.28 -9.95
N TYR A 39 -15.90 -3.34 -11.26
CA TYR A 39 -16.09 -2.18 -12.11
C TYR A 39 -17.14 -2.51 -13.15
N GLY A 40 -18.21 -1.71 -13.21
CA GLY A 40 -18.99 -1.57 -14.43
C GLY A 40 -18.19 -0.73 -15.43
N GLU A 41 -18.41 -0.95 -16.74
CA GLU A 41 -17.77 -0.12 -17.76
C GLU A 41 -18.03 1.37 -17.51
N GLY A 42 -16.95 2.16 -17.40
CA GLY A 42 -17.01 3.61 -17.24
C GLY A 42 -17.30 4.14 -15.83
N GLU A 43 -17.33 3.28 -14.81
CA GLU A 43 -17.65 3.69 -13.44
C GLU A 43 -16.42 4.17 -12.65
N VAL A 44 -16.48 5.42 -12.15
CA VAL A 44 -15.47 5.98 -11.25
C VAL A 44 -16.03 6.00 -9.83
N LEU A 45 -15.59 5.07 -9.00
CA LEU A 45 -15.94 4.97 -7.59
C LEU A 45 -14.86 5.60 -6.73
N THR A 46 -15.20 6.23 -5.62
CA THR A 46 -14.25 6.45 -4.51
C THR A 46 -13.80 5.11 -3.91
N TYR A 47 -12.68 5.10 -3.18
CA TYR A 47 -12.23 3.87 -2.52
C TYR A 47 -13.26 3.33 -1.52
N SER A 48 -13.94 4.21 -0.78
CA SER A 48 -15.00 3.84 0.16
C SER A 48 -16.17 3.15 -0.53
N GLU A 49 -16.65 3.68 -1.65
CA GLU A 49 -17.73 3.05 -2.44
C GLU A 49 -17.30 1.70 -3.01
N PHE A 50 -16.09 1.61 -3.55
CA PHE A 50 -15.50 0.35 -4.00
C PHE A 50 -15.44 -0.68 -2.85
N TYR A 51 -14.95 -0.27 -1.70
CA TYR A 51 -14.76 -1.13 -0.54
C TYR A 51 -16.11 -1.66 0.00
N GLU A 52 -17.12 -0.81 0.11
CA GLU A 52 -18.44 -1.24 0.59
C GLU A 52 -19.14 -2.19 -0.40
N ARG A 53 -18.96 -2.02 -1.72
CA ARG A 53 -19.44 -3.00 -2.70
C ARG A 53 -18.74 -4.33 -2.56
N LEU A 54 -17.41 -4.32 -2.40
CA LEU A 54 -16.63 -5.54 -2.20
C LEU A 54 -17.00 -6.28 -0.91
N ARG A 55 -17.44 -5.57 0.14
CA ARG A 55 -17.98 -6.20 1.37
C ARG A 55 -19.26 -7.00 1.15
N GLN A 56 -20.04 -6.70 0.11
CA GLN A 56 -21.28 -7.40 -0.20
C GLN A 56 -21.05 -8.67 -1.03
N GLU A 57 -19.88 -8.79 -1.66
CA GLU A 57 -19.54 -9.97 -2.46
C GLU A 57 -19.26 -11.20 -1.56
N PRO A 58 -19.65 -12.41 -2.00
CA PRO A 58 -19.34 -13.62 -1.25
C PRO A 58 -17.84 -13.89 -1.23
N GLY A 59 -17.25 -13.93 -0.05
CA GLY A 59 -15.85 -14.28 0.14
C GLY A 59 -15.18 -13.52 1.27
N ARG A 60 -13.92 -13.89 1.56
CA ARG A 60 -13.10 -13.16 2.53
C ARG A 60 -12.39 -12.02 1.82
N LEU A 61 -12.66 -10.80 2.30
CA LEU A 61 -11.90 -9.61 1.94
C LEU A 61 -10.41 -9.77 2.26
N ASN A 62 -9.57 -9.36 1.32
CA ASN A 62 -8.14 -9.29 1.58
C ASN A 62 -7.88 -8.23 2.66
N THR A 63 -7.10 -8.59 3.68
CA THR A 63 -6.73 -7.69 4.78
C THR A 63 -6.12 -6.38 4.30
N VAL A 64 -5.39 -6.38 3.17
CA VAL A 64 -4.81 -5.16 2.60
C VAL A 64 -5.85 -4.10 2.28
N LEU A 65 -7.07 -4.51 1.92
CA LEU A 65 -8.14 -3.59 1.55
C LEU A 65 -8.73 -2.87 2.76
N ASN A 66 -8.69 -3.52 3.94
CA ASN A 66 -9.05 -2.87 5.20
C ASN A 66 -7.98 -1.84 5.59
N ILE A 67 -6.70 -2.19 5.45
CA ILE A 67 -5.57 -1.28 5.74
C ILE A 67 -5.69 -0.01 4.89
N PHE A 68 -6.02 -0.17 3.61
CA PHE A 68 -6.19 0.93 2.66
C PHE A 68 -7.42 1.80 2.93
N LYS A 69 -8.49 1.25 3.50
CA LYS A 69 -9.66 2.04 3.89
C LYS A 69 -9.31 3.09 4.94
N ASP A 70 -8.49 2.71 5.90
CA ASP A 70 -8.09 3.55 7.03
C ASP A 70 -6.72 4.20 6.79
N THR A 71 -6.30 4.36 5.53
CA THR A 71 -5.00 4.95 5.18
C THR A 71 -5.10 6.46 5.04
N HIS A 72 -4.18 7.17 5.68
CA HIS A 72 -4.04 8.62 5.64
C HIS A 72 -2.58 8.99 5.35
N GLU A 73 -2.31 10.28 5.10
CA GLU A 73 -0.94 10.80 4.97
C GLU A 73 -0.04 10.33 6.12
N ASP A 74 1.23 10.08 5.80
CA ASP A 74 2.27 9.59 6.72
C ASP A 74 2.10 8.18 7.29
N ASN A 75 1.01 7.47 6.99
CA ASN A 75 0.89 6.05 7.34
C ASN A 75 2.01 5.24 6.68
N LEU A 76 2.64 4.34 7.44
CA LEU A 76 3.75 3.52 6.99
C LEU A 76 3.30 2.09 6.69
N PHE A 77 3.68 1.58 5.52
CA PHE A 77 3.40 0.21 5.09
C PHE A 77 4.67 -0.57 4.91
N TRP A 78 4.61 -1.83 5.29
CA TRP A 78 5.60 -2.83 4.96
C TRP A 78 5.07 -3.67 3.82
N THR A 79 5.82 -3.73 2.72
CA THR A 79 5.44 -4.53 1.56
C THR A 79 6.66 -5.24 0.98
N ARG A 80 6.45 -6.07 -0.03
CA ARG A 80 7.51 -6.73 -0.80
C ARG A 80 7.23 -6.62 -2.29
N ASP A 81 8.28 -6.50 -3.09
CA ASP A 81 8.18 -6.63 -4.54
C ASP A 81 8.07 -8.10 -4.98
N LEU A 82 7.90 -8.34 -6.28
CA LEU A 82 7.78 -9.67 -6.87
C LEU A 82 9.06 -10.52 -6.74
N ASP A 83 10.22 -9.87 -6.62
CA ASP A 83 11.51 -10.52 -6.38
C ASP A 83 11.72 -10.84 -4.88
N GLY A 84 10.78 -10.41 -4.03
CA GLY A 84 10.75 -10.68 -2.61
C GLY A 84 11.60 -9.72 -1.77
N ASN A 85 12.06 -8.59 -2.30
CA ASN A 85 12.73 -7.55 -1.50
C ASN A 85 11.69 -6.79 -0.67
N TYR A 86 12.07 -6.40 0.54
CA TYR A 86 11.21 -5.67 1.47
C TYR A 86 11.32 -4.17 1.25
N TRP A 87 10.17 -3.51 1.28
CA TRP A 87 10.03 -2.07 1.11
C TRP A 87 9.22 -1.48 2.25
N ILE A 88 9.58 -0.25 2.63
CA ILE A 88 8.74 0.60 3.46
C ILE A 88 8.18 1.71 2.58
N CYS A 89 6.87 1.90 2.63
CA CYS A 89 6.19 2.94 1.89
C CYS A 89 5.56 3.92 2.88
N ARG A 90 5.57 5.21 2.54
CA ARG A 90 4.84 6.24 3.26
C ARG A 90 3.68 6.73 2.39
N ALA A 91 2.47 6.67 2.93
CA ALA A 91 1.29 7.24 2.30
C ALA A 91 1.50 8.74 2.04
N LYS A 92 1.09 9.19 0.85
CA LYS A 92 1.04 10.62 0.49
C LYS A 92 -0.35 11.23 0.68
N GLY A 93 -1.30 10.45 1.16
CA GLY A 93 -2.70 10.82 1.30
C GLY A 93 -3.58 9.58 1.28
N GLU A 94 -4.87 9.79 1.10
CA GLU A 94 -5.87 8.73 0.99
C GLU A 94 -5.74 7.94 -0.33
N VAL A 95 -6.40 6.78 -0.37
CA VAL A 95 -6.36 5.90 -1.53
C VAL A 95 -7.14 6.49 -2.70
N LEU A 96 -6.47 6.56 -3.85
CA LEU A 96 -7.09 6.95 -5.11
C LEU A 96 -7.42 5.69 -5.92
N THR A 97 -8.67 5.57 -6.29
CA THR A 97 -9.16 4.56 -7.24
C THR A 97 -8.87 5.01 -8.67
N ARG A 98 -8.34 4.09 -9.47
CA ARG A 98 -8.12 4.27 -10.90
C ARG A 98 -8.81 3.10 -11.61
N CYS A 99 -9.68 3.41 -12.56
CA CYS A 99 -10.17 2.43 -13.51
C CYS A 99 -9.28 2.53 -14.75
N ASP A 100 -8.73 1.40 -15.19
CA ASP A 100 -8.08 1.33 -16.49
C ASP A 100 -9.16 1.60 -17.56
N LYS A 101 -8.79 2.40 -18.57
CA LYS A 101 -9.65 2.68 -19.73
C LYS A 101 -9.45 1.63 -20.81
#